data_AF-A0A974THI1-F1
#
_entry.id   AF-A0A974THI1-F1
#
_cell.length_a   1.000
_cell.length_b   1.000
_cell.length_c   1.000
_cell.angle_alpha   90.00
_cell.angle_beta   90.00
_cell.angle_gamma   90.00
#
_symmetry.space_group_name_H-M   'P 1'
#
loop_
_entity.id
_entity.type
_entity.pdbx_description
1 polymer ?
#
loop_
_entity_poly.entity_id
_entity_poly.type
_entity_poly.pdbx_seq_one_letter_code
_entity_poly.pdbx_strand_id
1 'polypeptide(L)'
;MNVKTTVTLSDEDLRFAEELVEAGRFPSVSDVIGEGLARLRLEESGEDDPVAGMADEIRRRMELPRDQFINMEDDDLFERVRKRLNSRPAR
;
A
#
# COMPACT_ATOMS: atom_id res chain seq x y z
N MET A 1 22.87 -1.48 9.23
CA MET A 1 23.63 -2.03 10.37
C MET A 1 22.64 -2.81 11.21
N ASN A 2 22.91 -4.08 11.49
CA ASN A 2 21.95 -4.94 12.19
C ASN A 2 22.48 -5.20 13.60
N VAL A 3 21.60 -5.12 14.59
CA VAL A 3 21.90 -5.42 15.99
C VAL A 3 21.21 -6.74 16.34
N LYS A 4 21.94 -7.66 16.97
CA LYS A 4 21.34 -8.90 17.48
C LYS A 4 20.64 -8.61 18.79
N THR A 5 19.36 -8.95 18.85
CA THR A 5 18.52 -8.77 20.03
C THR A 5 17.71 -10.04 20.25
N THR A 6 17.62 -10.48 21.50
CA THR A 6 16.74 -11.57 21.90
C THR A 6 15.37 -10.99 22.25
N VAL A 7 14.32 -11.54 21.65
CA VAL A 7 12.93 -11.17 21.91
C VAL A 7 12.14 -12.43 22.27
N THR A 8 11.10 -12.28 23.08
CA THR A 8 10.17 -13.37 23.39
C THR A 8 8.98 -13.27 22.44
N LEU A 9 8.63 -14.40 21.82
CA LEU A 9 7.43 -14.56 21.01
C LEU A 9 6.51 -15.58 21.66
N SER A 10 5.22 -15.52 21.36
CA SER A 10 4.33 -16.65 21.65
C SER A 10 4.69 -17.83 20.73
N ASP A 11 4.33 -19.05 21.15
CA ASP A 11 4.54 -20.24 20.31
C ASP A 11 3.79 -20.14 18.97
N GLU A 12 2.63 -19.49 18.96
CA GLU A 12 1.82 -19.26 17.76
C GLU A 12 2.51 -18.30 16.78
N ASP A 13 3.04 -17.18 17.27
CA ASP A 13 3.76 -16.20 16.43
C ASP A 13 5.05 -16.77 15.85
N LEU A 14 5.79 -17.54 16.66
CA LEU A 14 7.01 -18.21 16.20
C LEU A 14 6.69 -19.20 15.08
N ARG A 15 5.68 -20.05 15.28
CA ARG A 15 5.26 -21.03 14.29
C ARG A 15 4.80 -20.37 12.99
N PHE A 16 4.02 -19.30 13.09
CA PHE A 16 3.61 -18.55 11.91
C PHE A 16 4.80 -17.97 11.14
N ALA A 17 5.80 -17.42 11.84
CA ALA A 17 7.01 -16.92 11.19
C ALA A 17 7.82 -18.04 10.52
N GLU A 18 7.89 -19.24 11.12
CA GLU A 18 8.52 -20.41 10.52
C GLU A 18 7.79 -20.87 9.25
N GLU A 19 6.45 -20.95 9.26
CA GLU A 19 5.65 -21.31 8.09
C GLU A 19 5.89 -20.36 6.89
N LEU A 20 6.06 -19.06 7.16
CA LEU A 20 6.39 -18.07 6.12
C LEU A 20 7.78 -18.28 5.51
N VAL A 21 8.74 -18.72 6.30
CA VAL A 21 10.10 -19.06 5.85
C VAL A 21 10.09 -20.37 5.06
N GLU A 22 9.41 -21.39 5.55
CA GLU A 22 9.25 -22.69 4.87
C GLU A 22 8.55 -22.53 3.51
N ALA A 23 7.57 -21.63 3.42
CA ALA A 23 6.91 -21.27 2.17
C ALA A 23 7.81 -20.46 1.21
N GLY A 24 9.05 -20.13 1.59
CA GLY A 24 9.99 -19.36 0.80
C GLY A 24 9.62 -17.88 0.62
N ARG A 25 8.68 -17.37 1.43
CA ARG A 25 8.28 -15.95 1.38
C ARG A 25 9.31 -15.04 2.02
N PHE A 26 10.03 -15.56 3.02
CA PHE A 26 11.09 -14.85 3.72
C PHE A 26 12.34 -15.71 3.87
N PRO A 27 13.55 -15.11 3.89
CA PRO A 27 14.80 -15.85 4.05
C PRO A 27 15.04 -16.38 5.48
N SER A 28 14.48 -15.73 6.49
CA SER A 28 14.62 -16.11 7.90
C SER A 28 13.52 -15.51 8.79
N VAL A 29 13.37 -16.05 10.00
CA VAL A 29 12.44 -15.50 11.02
C VAL A 29 12.81 -14.05 11.38
N SER A 30 14.10 -13.71 11.41
CA SER A 30 14.53 -12.33 11.67
C SER A 30 14.05 -11.36 10.59
N ASP A 31 13.98 -11.79 9.33
CA ASP A 31 13.46 -10.96 8.23
C ASP A 31 11.95 -10.77 8.34
N VAL A 32 11.20 -11.80 8.79
CA VAL A 32 9.76 -11.69 9.07
C VAL A 32 9.49 -10.63 10.13
N ILE A 33 10.22 -10.69 11.26
CA ILE A 33 10.06 -9.73 12.36
C ILE A 33 10.49 -8.32 11.93
N GLY A 34 11.57 -8.22 11.15
CA GLY A 34 12.03 -6.95 10.58
C GLY A 34 10.97 -6.28 9.69
N GLU A 35 10.35 -7.06 8.80
CA GLU A 35 9.26 -6.58 7.93
C GLU A 35 8.02 -6.19 8.73
N GLY A 36 7.64 -6.97 9.75
CA GLY A 36 6.55 -6.63 10.65
C GLY A 36 6.76 -5.29 11.37
N LEU A 37 7.98 -5.05 11.88
CA LEU A 37 8.36 -3.78 12.49
C LEU A 37 8.40 -2.61 11.49
N ALA A 38 8.78 -2.87 10.24
CA ALA A 38 8.76 -1.86 9.17
C ALA A 38 7.32 -1.42 8.85
N ARG A 39 6.38 -2.37 8.77
CA ARG A 39 4.95 -2.07 8.57
C ARG A 39 4.34 -1.30 9.73
N LEU A 40 4.62 -1.74 10.96
CA LEU A 40 4.17 -1.01 12.16
C LEU A 40 4.73 0.42 12.18
N ARG A 41 5.99 0.61 11.76
CA ARG A 41 6.56 1.96 11.65
C ARG A 41 5.83 2.80 10.60
N LEU A 42 5.49 2.23 9.45
CA LEU A 42 4.74 2.93 8.40
C LEU A 42 3.38 3.38 8.94
N GLU A 43 2.65 2.47 9.58
CA GLU A 43 1.35 2.74 10.22
C GLU A 43 1.45 3.86 11.27
N GLU A 44 2.45 3.80 12.17
CA GLU A 44 2.64 4.78 13.24
C GLU A 44 3.17 6.14 12.75
N SER A 45 3.94 6.15 11.66
CA SER A 45 4.55 7.38 11.13
C SER A 45 3.54 8.33 10.48
N GLY A 46 2.32 7.85 10.20
CA GLY A 46 1.31 8.64 9.49
C GLY A 46 1.76 9.08 8.09
N GLU A 47 2.85 8.53 7.56
CA GLU A 47 3.12 8.56 6.13
C GLU A 47 2.02 7.70 5.50
N ASP A 48 0.99 8.36 4.95
CA ASP A 48 -0.05 7.71 4.16
C ASP A 48 0.64 6.74 3.20
N ASP A 49 0.50 5.43 3.46
CA ASP A 49 0.99 4.40 2.55
C ASP A 49 0.36 4.73 1.19
N PRO A 50 1.15 5.14 0.19
CA PRO A 50 0.60 5.59 -1.08
C PRO A 50 -0.23 4.50 -1.75
N VAL A 51 0.04 3.23 -1.45
CA VAL A 51 -0.76 2.09 -1.91
C VAL A 51 -2.06 2.00 -1.14
N ALA A 52 -2.04 2.13 0.19
CA ALA A 52 -3.27 2.17 1.00
C ALA A 52 -4.15 3.36 0.62
N GLY A 53 -3.58 4.55 0.49
CA GLY A 53 -4.30 5.76 0.05
C GLY A 53 -4.87 5.62 -1.36
N MET A 54 -4.15 4.97 -2.28
CA MET A 54 -4.69 4.66 -3.60
C MET A 54 -5.82 3.62 -3.54
N ALA A 55 -5.69 2.59 -2.70
CA ALA A 55 -6.74 1.59 -2.50
C ALA A 55 -8.02 2.22 -1.92
N ASP A 56 -7.88 3.15 -0.97
CA ASP A 56 -8.98 3.90 -0.39
C ASP A 56 -9.68 4.79 -1.42
N GLU A 57 -8.91 5.52 -2.24
CA GLU A 57 -9.46 6.35 -3.31
C GLU A 57 -10.16 5.52 -4.39
N ILE A 58 -9.64 4.34 -4.74
CA ILE A 58 -10.32 3.41 -5.65
C ILE A 58 -11.68 2.99 -5.08
N ARG A 59 -11.71 2.55 -3.81
CA ARG A 59 -12.98 2.14 -3.16
C ARG A 59 -13.98 3.29 -3.12
N ARG A 60 -13.53 4.48 -2.72
CA ARG A 60 -14.35 5.71 -2.71
C ARG A 60 -14.93 6.04 -4.09
N ARG A 61 -14.17 5.86 -5.17
CA ARG A 61 -14.66 6.09 -6.54
C ARG A 61 -15.62 5.03 -7.04
N MET A 62 -15.46 3.77 -6.63
CA MET A 62 -16.39 2.70 -6.99
C MET A 62 -17.79 2.89 -6.39
N GLU A 63 -17.88 3.59 -5.26
CA GLU A 63 -19.15 3.94 -4.61
C GLU A 63 -19.88 5.10 -5.30
N LEU A 64 -19.21 5.84 -6.20
CA LEU A 64 -19.83 6.95 -6.91
C LEU A 64 -20.86 6.45 -7.94
N PRO A 65 -21.93 7.23 -8.18
CA PRO A 65 -22.84 7.01 -9.30
C PRO A 65 -22.11 6.89 -10.65
N ARG A 66 -22.57 5.95 -11.50
CA ARG A 66 -21.93 5.64 -12.80
C ARG A 66 -21.87 6.82 -13.78
N ASP A 67 -22.78 7.77 -13.67
CA ASP A 67 -22.80 9.01 -14.47
C ASP A 67 -21.63 9.95 -14.12
N GLN A 68 -20.97 9.74 -12.98
CA GLN A 68 -19.74 10.46 -12.60
C GLN A 68 -18.47 9.78 -13.12
N PHE A 69 -18.58 8.60 -13.74
CA PHE A 69 -17.44 7.88 -14.29
C PHE A 69 -17.02 8.55 -15.60
N ILE A 70 -15.73 8.47 -15.90
CA ILE A 70 -15.22 9.03 -17.14
C ILE A 70 -15.53 8.02 -18.26
N ASN A 71 -16.35 8.43 -19.23
CA ASN A 71 -16.60 7.62 -20.43
C ASN A 71 -15.31 7.48 -21.25
N MET A 72 -14.99 6.24 -21.64
CA MET A 72 -13.81 5.85 -22.42
C MET A 72 -14.14 5.43 -23.86
N GLU A 73 -15.39 5.61 -24.30
CA GLU A 73 -15.82 5.30 -25.68
C GLU A 73 -15.15 6.19 -26.73
N ASP A 74 -14.76 7.41 -26.36
CA ASP A 74 -14.06 8.36 -27.21
C ASP A 74 -12.53 8.31 -26.96
N ASP A 75 -11.73 8.30 -28.03
CA ASP A 75 -10.25 8.30 -27.97
C ASP A 75 -9.66 9.70 -27.67
N ASP A 76 -10.41 10.54 -26.95
CA ASP A 76 -10.06 11.94 -26.66
C ASP A 76 -9.77 12.21 -25.17
N LEU A 77 -9.80 11.14 -24.35
CA LEU A 77 -9.68 11.20 -22.90
C LEU A 77 -8.48 12.04 -22.45
N PHE A 78 -7.29 11.76 -23.02
CA PHE A 78 -6.07 12.46 -22.64
C PHE A 78 -6.04 13.91 -23.10
N GLU A 79 -6.67 14.24 -24.24
CA GLU A 79 -6.78 15.62 -24.70
C GLU A 79 -7.69 16.46 -23.78
N ARG A 80 -8.82 15.89 -23.37
CA ARG A 80 -9.74 16.52 -22.40
C ARG A 80 -9.06 16.79 -21.06
N VAL A 81 -8.26 15.84 -20.57
CA VAL A 81 -7.49 16.01 -19.33
C VAL A 81 -6.45 17.12 -19.48
N ARG A 82 -5.66 17.12 -20.57
CA ARG A 82 -4.67 18.19 -20.83
C ARG A 82 -5.33 19.58 -20.89
N LYS A 83 -6.44 19.71 -21.60
CA LYS A 83 -7.20 20.96 -21.69
C LYS A 83 -7.67 21.45 -20.32
N ARG A 84 -8.16 20.54 -19.48
CA ARG A 84 -8.59 20.84 -18.10
C ARG A 84 -7.43 21.27 -17.20
N LEU A 85 -6.26 20.66 -17.32
CA LEU A 85 -5.08 21.05 -16.54
C LEU A 85 -4.57 22.42 -16.93
N ASN A 86 -4.51 22.72 -18.24
CA ASN A 86 -4.06 24.01 -18.75
C ASN A 86 -5.02 25.16 -18.43
N SER A 87 -6.31 24.87 -18.20
CA SER A 87 -7.30 25.89 -17.80
C SER A 87 -7.31 26.18 -16.29
N ARG A 88 -6.54 25.46 -15.48
CA ARG A 88 -6.45 25.75 -14.04
C ARG A 88 -5.45 26.89 -13.81
N PRO A 89 -5.83 27.96 -13.09
CA PRO A 89 -4.85 28.97 -12.69
C PRO A 89 -3.78 28.29 -11.82
N ALA A 90 -2.52 28.68 -12.02
CA ALA A 90 -1.42 28.22 -11.18
C ALA A 90 -1.77 28.50 -9.71
N ARG A 91 -1.65 27.47 -8.87
CA ARG A 91 -1.83 27.59 -7.42
C ARG A 91 -0.67 28.33 -6.79
#